data_AF-A0A0J8RU28-F1
#
_entry.id   AF-A0A0J8RU28-F1
#
_cell.length_a   1.000
_cell.length_b   1.000
_cell.length_c   1.000
_cell.angle_alpha   90.00
_cell.angle_beta   90.00
_cell.angle_gamma   90.00
#
_symmetry.space_group_name_H-M   'P 1'
#
loop_
_entity.id
_entity.type
_entity.pdbx_description
1 polymer ?
#
loop_
_entity_poly.entity_id
_entity_poly.type
_entity_poly.pdbx_seq_one_letter_code
_entity_poly.pdbx_strand_id
1 'polypeptide(L)'
;MTRRIASTNISPLNHIYRPCRIRLELCRLVDLANGHEDAAKSIVWPVVQNDLSYVGQFWNSTGFDLWEEVQGSSFFTAIAQHRALAEGNNLARQLGTDCPHCESQAPQILCFLQSFWTGSNIIANFGGDRSGLDANSLLGIIHNFDPEADCDDNTFQPCSSRALANHKKVTDSFREIYPINSGMEGDQAVAVGRYAEDVYYGGQPWYLATFASAELLYDAIYQWNHTGKITITDVSLPFFQSIYKSAQIIANVGSYADGYLNVAVKLGSWEPSAAKQLKADKYEASCPLWSIQIDLAAGKKFDYRYIRKSDDGRVVWESDPNRSYTVPKKCGVSSLVLKSTWR
;
A
#
# COMPACT_ATOMS: atom_id res chain seq x y z
N MET A 1 -19.92 6.37 -38.89
CA MET A 1 -19.02 7.12 -37.96
C MET A 1 -18.05 6.13 -37.36
N THR A 2 -16.79 6.20 -37.77
CA THR A 2 -15.72 5.30 -37.31
C THR A 2 -14.86 6.11 -36.36
N ARG A 3 -14.80 5.75 -35.07
CA ARG A 3 -13.89 6.39 -34.11
C ARG A 3 -12.66 5.49 -33.94
N ARG A 4 -11.50 6.03 -34.28
CA ARG A 4 -10.17 5.42 -34.07
C ARG A 4 -9.59 5.91 -32.73
N ILE A 5 -8.77 5.08 -32.11
CA ILE A 5 -7.92 5.41 -30.96
C ILE A 5 -6.67 6.13 -31.48
N ALA A 6 -6.35 7.29 -30.90
CA ALA A 6 -5.06 7.95 -31.07
C ALA A 6 -4.10 7.40 -30.01
N SER A 7 -3.06 6.67 -30.43
CA SER A 7 -1.91 6.37 -29.57
C SER A 7 -0.93 7.54 -29.67
N THR A 8 -0.71 8.25 -28.58
CA THR A 8 0.44 9.15 -28.43
C THR A 8 1.67 8.30 -28.15
N ASN A 9 2.73 8.49 -28.95
CA ASN A 9 4.06 7.94 -28.69
C ASN A 9 4.50 8.36 -27.27
N ILE A 10 4.54 7.40 -26.34
CA ILE A 10 5.16 7.59 -25.02
C ILE A 10 6.67 7.51 -25.25
N SER A 11 7.33 8.67 -25.22
CA SER A 11 8.78 8.73 -24.99
C SER A 11 9.10 7.93 -23.72
N PRO A 12 10.14 7.08 -23.67
CA PRO A 12 10.50 6.38 -22.45
C PRO A 12 10.91 7.41 -21.40
N LEU A 13 10.00 7.68 -20.47
CA LEU A 13 10.30 8.46 -19.27
C LEU A 13 11.38 7.70 -18.48
N ASN A 14 12.42 8.42 -18.07
CA ASN A 14 13.56 7.83 -17.37
C ASN A 14 13.18 7.55 -15.91
N HIS A 15 12.64 6.36 -15.65
CA HIS A 15 12.26 5.92 -14.30
C HIS A 15 13.39 5.11 -13.68
N ILE A 16 14.12 5.74 -12.77
CA ILE A 16 15.31 5.14 -12.14
C ILE A 16 14.94 4.00 -11.17
N TYR A 17 13.65 3.84 -10.80
CA TYR A 17 13.18 2.78 -9.91
C TYR A 17 12.73 1.47 -10.60
N ARG A 18 12.40 1.51 -11.90
CA ARG A 18 11.83 0.35 -12.62
C ARG A 18 12.74 -0.90 -12.59
N PRO A 19 14.08 -0.77 -12.68
CA PRO A 19 14.99 -1.91 -12.53
C PRO A 19 14.93 -2.57 -11.13
N CYS A 20 14.59 -1.83 -10.07
CA CYS A 20 14.66 -2.31 -8.69
C CYS A 20 13.49 -3.23 -8.31
N ARG A 21 12.25 -2.84 -8.64
CA ARG A 21 11.03 -3.51 -8.11
C ARG A 21 10.79 -4.90 -8.70
N ILE A 22 11.08 -5.11 -9.98
CA ILE A 22 10.79 -6.37 -10.69
C ILE A 22 11.79 -7.47 -10.30
N ARG A 23 13.01 -7.12 -9.87
CA ARG A 23 14.11 -8.10 -9.69
C ARG A 23 14.57 -8.34 -8.26
N LEU A 24 14.22 -7.49 -7.30
CA LEU A 24 14.31 -7.82 -5.87
C LEU A 24 13.51 -9.09 -5.53
N GLU A 25 12.34 -9.26 -6.17
CA GLU A 25 11.56 -10.49 -6.04
C GLU A 25 12.27 -11.69 -6.68
N LEU A 26 13.05 -11.48 -7.75
CA LEU A 26 13.88 -12.54 -8.34
C LEU A 26 15.03 -12.94 -7.41
N CYS A 27 15.69 -11.99 -6.73
CA CYS A 27 16.71 -12.32 -5.72
C CYS A 27 16.16 -13.17 -4.58
N ARG A 28 14.91 -12.92 -4.15
CA ARG A 28 14.22 -13.75 -3.15
C ARG A 28 13.77 -15.11 -3.68
N LEU A 29 13.45 -15.20 -4.98
CA LEU A 29 13.10 -16.46 -5.65
C LEU A 29 14.31 -17.35 -5.94
N VAL A 30 15.54 -16.83 -5.79
CA VAL A 30 16.76 -17.64 -5.86
C VAL A 30 16.83 -18.51 -4.61
N ASP A 31 16.17 -19.66 -4.70
CA ASP A 31 16.20 -20.67 -3.65
C ASP A 31 17.48 -21.51 -3.79
N LEU A 32 18.58 -20.97 -3.28
CA LEU A 32 19.84 -21.72 -3.16
C LEU A 32 19.67 -22.96 -2.27
N ALA A 33 18.75 -22.91 -1.30
CA ALA A 33 18.51 -24.02 -0.38
C ALA A 33 17.87 -25.25 -1.06
N ASN A 34 17.22 -25.06 -2.21
CA ASN A 34 16.65 -26.14 -3.02
C ASN A 34 17.57 -26.64 -4.15
N GLY A 35 18.86 -26.26 -4.15
CA GLY A 35 19.87 -26.83 -5.05
C GLY A 35 19.83 -26.28 -6.48
N HIS A 36 19.25 -25.10 -6.70
CA HIS A 36 19.16 -24.44 -8.01
C HIS A 36 20.26 -23.40 -8.27
N GLU A 37 21.43 -23.56 -7.64
CA GLU A 37 22.55 -22.60 -7.69
C GLU A 37 23.02 -22.30 -9.13
N ASP A 38 23.09 -23.33 -9.99
CA ASP A 38 23.52 -23.18 -11.38
C ASP A 38 22.57 -22.28 -12.19
N ALA A 39 21.25 -22.44 -12.02
CA ALA A 39 20.26 -21.62 -12.70
C ALA A 39 20.29 -20.17 -12.16
N ALA A 40 20.46 -20.02 -10.84
CA ALA A 40 20.62 -18.72 -10.23
C ALA A 40 21.84 -17.97 -10.78
N LYS A 41 22.98 -18.65 -10.88
CA LYS A 41 24.24 -18.07 -11.36
C LYS A 41 24.26 -17.80 -12.87
N SER A 42 23.70 -18.71 -13.68
CA SER A 42 23.81 -18.64 -15.15
C SER A 42 22.65 -17.90 -15.84
N ILE A 43 21.46 -17.87 -15.23
CA ILE A 43 20.26 -17.28 -15.84
C ILE A 43 19.85 -16.01 -15.11
N VAL A 44 19.72 -16.07 -13.78
CA VAL A 44 19.15 -14.97 -12.98
C VAL A 44 20.19 -13.88 -12.69
N TRP A 45 21.41 -14.27 -12.33
CA TRP A 45 22.43 -13.32 -11.89
C TRP A 45 22.86 -12.29 -12.96
N PRO A 46 23.11 -12.66 -14.24
CA PRO A 46 23.51 -11.68 -15.25
C PRO A 46 22.46 -10.60 -15.47
N VAL A 47 21.19 -10.98 -15.27
CA VAL A 47 20.02 -10.13 -15.39
C VAL A 47 19.97 -9.17 -14.19
N VAL A 48 20.10 -9.67 -12.96
CA VAL A 48 20.17 -8.87 -11.73
C VAL A 48 21.38 -7.92 -11.73
N GLN A 49 22.55 -8.38 -12.15
CA GLN A 49 23.80 -7.60 -12.12
C GLN A 49 23.71 -6.33 -12.98
N ASN A 50 23.01 -6.39 -14.12
CA ASN A 50 22.79 -5.22 -14.97
C ASN A 50 21.97 -4.13 -14.25
N ASP A 51 20.94 -4.52 -13.51
CA ASP A 51 20.08 -3.58 -12.79
C ASP A 51 20.81 -3.01 -11.56
N LEU A 52 21.57 -3.83 -10.84
CA LEU A 52 22.40 -3.35 -9.73
C LEU A 52 23.49 -2.39 -10.21
N SER A 53 24.06 -2.64 -11.39
CA SER A 53 25.01 -1.73 -12.03
C SER A 53 24.35 -0.41 -12.40
N TYR A 54 23.11 -0.43 -12.92
CA TYR A 54 22.34 0.78 -13.19
C TYR A 54 22.10 1.58 -11.91
N VAL A 55 21.70 0.92 -10.81
CA VAL A 55 21.52 1.60 -9.52
C VAL A 55 22.85 2.19 -9.03
N GLY A 56 23.94 1.42 -9.03
CA GLY A 56 25.25 1.88 -8.62
C GLY A 56 25.75 3.10 -9.40
N GLN A 57 25.39 3.21 -10.68
CA GLN A 57 25.77 4.32 -11.54
C GLN A 57 24.84 5.55 -11.43
N PHE A 58 23.53 5.35 -11.28
CA PHE A 58 22.52 6.41 -11.49
C PHE A 58 21.70 6.78 -10.25
N TRP A 59 21.91 6.17 -9.08
CA TRP A 59 21.12 6.47 -7.87
C TRP A 59 21.13 7.96 -7.49
N ASN A 60 22.24 8.67 -7.76
CA ASN A 60 22.40 10.09 -7.46
C ASN A 60 21.98 11.02 -8.63
N SER A 61 21.24 10.50 -9.60
CA SER A 61 20.60 11.28 -10.66
C SER A 61 19.13 11.51 -10.35
N THR A 62 18.56 12.64 -10.78
CA THR A 62 17.12 12.87 -10.66
C THR A 62 16.33 12.06 -11.69
N GLY A 63 15.12 11.68 -11.33
CA GLY A 63 14.19 10.95 -12.19
C GLY A 63 12.75 11.24 -11.81
N PHE A 64 11.79 10.54 -12.42
CA PHE A 64 10.39 10.64 -12.01
C PHE A 64 10.12 9.74 -10.80
N ASP A 65 9.25 10.22 -9.91
CA ASP A 65 8.71 9.44 -8.80
C ASP A 65 7.80 8.29 -9.28
N LEU A 66 7.33 7.46 -8.34
CA LEU A 66 6.48 6.31 -8.65
C LEU A 66 5.12 6.68 -9.25
N TRP A 67 4.69 7.93 -9.08
CA TRP A 67 3.45 8.46 -9.66
C TRP A 67 3.63 9.01 -11.07
N GLU A 68 4.86 9.03 -11.58
CA GLU A 68 5.23 9.51 -12.92
C GLU A 68 4.97 11.01 -13.12
N GLU A 69 5.10 11.82 -12.06
CA GLU A 69 4.69 13.22 -12.06
C GLU A 69 5.79 14.18 -11.61
N VAL A 70 6.46 13.88 -10.51
CA VAL A 70 7.46 14.77 -9.91
C VAL A 70 8.84 14.35 -10.38
N GLN A 71 9.50 15.23 -11.14
CA GLN A 71 10.90 15.04 -11.51
C GLN A 71 11.80 15.56 -10.38
N GLY A 72 12.57 14.65 -9.78
CA GLY A 72 13.39 14.94 -8.61
C GLY A 72 14.01 13.67 -8.04
N SER A 73 14.22 13.68 -6.72
CA SER A 73 14.65 12.48 -5.99
C SER A 73 13.52 12.03 -5.09
N SER A 74 13.17 10.75 -5.17
CA SER A 74 11.98 10.19 -4.52
C SER A 74 12.35 9.21 -3.41
N PHE A 75 11.67 9.29 -2.26
CA PHE A 75 11.91 8.41 -1.10
C PHE A 75 11.70 6.94 -1.47
N PHE A 76 10.57 6.60 -2.10
CA PHE A 76 10.28 5.24 -2.59
C PHE A 76 11.42 4.70 -3.47
N THR A 77 11.92 5.52 -4.38
CA THR A 77 13.02 5.14 -5.28
C THR A 77 14.31 4.90 -4.51
N ALA A 78 14.70 5.83 -3.64
CA ALA A 78 15.95 5.75 -2.88
C ALA A 78 15.97 4.53 -1.94
N ILE A 79 14.86 4.24 -1.25
CA ILE A 79 14.79 3.13 -0.29
C ILE A 79 14.82 1.78 -1.01
N ALA A 80 14.13 1.66 -2.15
CA ALA A 80 14.19 0.47 -2.99
C ALA A 80 15.59 0.24 -3.59
N GLN A 81 16.29 1.31 -3.98
CA GLN A 81 17.65 1.23 -4.52
C GLN A 81 18.66 0.80 -3.44
N HIS A 82 18.56 1.37 -2.23
CA HIS A 82 19.35 0.93 -1.09
C HIS A 82 19.18 -0.57 -0.84
N ARG A 83 17.92 -1.02 -0.72
CA ARG A 83 17.58 -2.44 -0.52
C ARG A 83 18.16 -3.32 -1.62
N ALA A 84 18.01 -2.91 -2.89
CA ALA A 84 18.50 -3.67 -4.04
C ALA A 84 20.01 -3.90 -3.97
N LEU A 85 20.80 -2.86 -3.66
CA LEU A 85 22.25 -3.00 -3.54
C LEU A 85 22.65 -3.85 -2.31
N ALA A 86 21.97 -3.69 -1.18
CA ALA A 86 22.26 -4.45 0.03
C ALA A 86 21.99 -5.95 -0.16
N GLU A 87 20.79 -6.31 -0.65
CA GLU A 87 20.43 -7.71 -0.92
C GLU A 87 21.21 -8.29 -2.11
N GLY A 88 21.46 -7.48 -3.14
CA GLY A 88 22.27 -7.87 -4.28
C GLY A 88 23.71 -8.23 -3.90
N ASN A 89 24.31 -7.48 -2.97
CA ASN A 89 25.63 -7.81 -2.42
C ASN A 89 25.64 -9.15 -1.68
N ASN A 90 24.59 -9.44 -0.90
CA ASN A 90 24.45 -10.72 -0.19
C ASN A 90 24.31 -11.88 -1.18
N LEU A 91 23.47 -11.74 -2.20
CA LEU A 91 23.30 -12.76 -3.24
C LEU A 91 24.60 -12.99 -4.02
N ALA A 92 25.33 -11.94 -4.36
CA ALA A 92 26.61 -12.05 -5.06
C ALA A 92 27.63 -12.88 -4.26
N ARG A 93 27.72 -12.62 -2.95
CA ARG A 93 28.59 -13.39 -2.03
C ARG A 93 28.18 -14.86 -1.96
N GLN A 94 26.88 -15.15 -1.90
CA GLN A 94 26.37 -16.53 -1.89
C GLN A 94 26.67 -17.28 -3.20
N LEU A 95 26.56 -16.61 -4.35
CA LEU A 95 26.83 -17.19 -5.66
C LEU A 95 28.33 -17.24 -6.03
N GLY A 96 29.21 -16.65 -5.21
CA GLY A 96 30.64 -16.50 -5.52
C GLY A 96 30.85 -15.67 -6.80
N THR A 97 30.20 -14.53 -6.90
CA THR A 97 30.25 -13.58 -8.03
C THR A 97 30.37 -12.15 -7.51
N ASP A 98 30.61 -11.20 -8.42
CA ASP A 98 30.87 -9.80 -8.09
C ASP A 98 29.63 -8.93 -8.27
N CYS A 99 29.42 -8.03 -7.32
CA CYS A 99 28.41 -6.98 -7.36
C CYS A 99 29.12 -5.61 -7.38
N PRO A 100 29.59 -5.15 -8.56
CA PRO A 100 30.27 -3.86 -8.66
C PRO A 100 29.42 -2.75 -8.04
N HIS A 101 30.04 -1.90 -7.23
CA HIS A 101 29.40 -0.74 -6.58
C HIS A 101 28.37 -1.04 -5.49
N CYS A 102 27.92 -2.29 -5.29
CA CYS A 102 26.91 -2.60 -4.29
C CYS A 102 27.38 -2.27 -2.87
N GLU A 103 28.60 -2.71 -2.51
CA GLU A 103 29.18 -2.43 -1.19
C GLU A 103 29.57 -0.96 -1.00
N SER A 104 30.01 -0.27 -2.06
CA SER A 104 30.45 1.12 -1.95
C SER A 104 29.31 2.15 -2.01
N GLN A 105 28.21 1.84 -2.70
CA GLN A 105 27.11 2.79 -2.90
C GLN A 105 25.94 2.59 -1.92
N ALA A 106 25.66 1.37 -1.44
CA ALA A 106 24.56 1.16 -0.50
C ALA A 106 24.63 2.09 0.74
N PRO A 107 25.79 2.26 1.42
CA PRO A 107 25.89 3.20 2.55
C PRO A 107 25.67 4.67 2.15
N GLN A 108 26.02 5.06 0.92
CA GLN A 108 25.82 6.43 0.43
C GLN A 108 24.33 6.70 0.15
N ILE A 109 23.62 5.73 -0.43
CA ILE A 109 22.16 5.82 -0.60
C ILE A 109 21.48 5.86 0.77
N LEU A 110 21.94 5.06 1.74
CA LEU A 110 21.41 5.10 3.11
C LEU A 110 21.62 6.45 3.77
N CYS A 111 22.78 7.09 3.56
CA CYS A 111 23.05 8.45 4.03
C CYS A 111 22.09 9.46 3.39
N PHE A 112 21.91 9.39 2.07
CA PHE A 112 20.96 10.26 1.35
C PHE A 112 19.52 10.06 1.81
N LEU A 113 19.10 8.82 2.10
CA LEU A 113 17.78 8.49 2.63
C LEU A 113 17.42 9.27 3.90
N GLN A 114 18.41 9.60 4.73
CA GLN A 114 18.18 10.37 5.95
C GLN A 114 17.70 11.79 5.67
N SER A 115 18.01 12.34 4.49
CA SER A 115 17.63 13.70 4.11
C SER A 115 16.12 13.85 3.89
N PHE A 116 15.39 12.76 3.64
CA PHE A 116 13.94 12.79 3.47
C PHE A 116 13.19 12.92 4.80
N TRP A 117 13.85 12.77 5.95
CA TRP A 117 13.23 12.97 7.25
C TRP A 117 13.23 14.45 7.65
N THR A 118 12.05 15.02 7.91
CA THR A 118 11.88 16.45 8.24
C THR A 118 12.03 16.76 9.74
N GLY A 119 12.19 15.73 10.58
CA GLY A 119 12.03 15.84 12.03
C GLY A 119 10.65 15.39 12.53
N SER A 120 9.64 15.33 11.66
CA SER A 120 8.28 14.89 12.04
C SER A 120 7.58 13.95 11.05
N ASN A 121 7.98 13.96 9.78
CA ASN A 121 7.45 13.10 8.73
C ASN A 121 8.52 12.88 7.65
N ILE A 122 8.21 12.02 6.68
CA ILE A 122 9.00 11.85 5.48
C ILE A 122 8.46 12.85 4.44
N ILE A 123 9.34 13.65 3.82
CA ILE A 123 9.01 14.35 2.58
C ILE A 123 9.21 13.36 1.44
N ALA A 124 8.18 13.07 0.64
CA ALA A 124 8.28 11.98 -0.33
C ALA A 124 9.17 12.27 -1.54
N ASN A 125 9.33 13.54 -1.91
CA ASN A 125 10.13 13.94 -3.07
C ASN A 125 10.88 15.25 -2.78
N PHE A 126 12.13 15.33 -3.24
CA PHE A 126 12.80 16.62 -3.43
C PHE A 126 12.43 17.16 -4.81
N GLY A 127 11.77 18.33 -4.83
CA GLY A 127 11.21 18.94 -6.03
C GLY A 127 9.68 18.95 -6.03
N GLY A 128 9.10 19.94 -6.71
CA GLY A 128 7.67 20.20 -6.72
C GLY A 128 7.17 21.09 -5.57
N ASP A 129 5.92 21.52 -5.66
CA ASP A 129 5.31 22.52 -4.76
C ASP A 129 4.28 21.89 -3.79
N ARG A 130 4.43 20.59 -3.47
CA ARG A 130 3.51 19.82 -2.62
C ARG A 130 3.97 19.80 -1.16
N SER A 131 3.06 19.47 -0.24
CA SER A 131 3.35 19.29 1.19
C SER A 131 4.39 18.21 1.48
N GLY A 132 4.54 17.24 0.57
CA GLY A 132 5.43 16.10 0.74
C GLY A 132 4.82 14.91 1.48
N LEU A 133 3.61 15.05 2.03
CA LEU A 133 2.85 13.95 2.65
C LEU A 133 2.20 13.09 1.58
N ASP A 134 2.75 11.89 1.37
CA ASP A 134 2.42 11.04 0.22
C ASP A 134 2.55 9.56 0.58
N ALA A 135 1.62 8.74 0.08
CA ALA A 135 1.63 7.27 0.17
C ALA A 135 2.87 6.63 -0.45
N ASN A 136 3.63 7.35 -1.27
CA ASN A 136 5.03 7.06 -1.63
C ASN A 136 5.83 6.55 -0.43
N SER A 137 5.77 7.27 0.69
CA SER A 137 6.52 6.95 1.90
C SER A 137 6.03 5.64 2.55
N LEU A 138 4.71 5.43 2.60
CA LEU A 138 4.10 4.19 3.10
C LEU A 138 4.53 2.99 2.25
N LEU A 139 4.43 3.12 0.93
CA LEU A 139 4.85 2.10 -0.03
C LEU A 139 6.35 1.80 0.09
N GLY A 140 7.18 2.83 0.28
CA GLY A 140 8.62 2.67 0.45
C GLY A 140 8.95 1.84 1.69
N ILE A 141 8.26 2.12 2.81
CA ILE A 141 8.44 1.40 4.08
C ILE A 141 8.03 -0.07 3.95
N ILE A 142 6.81 -0.38 3.47
CA ILE A 142 6.36 -1.78 3.37
C ILE A 142 7.21 -2.59 2.39
N HIS A 143 7.69 -1.97 1.31
CA HIS A 143 8.58 -2.64 0.36
C HIS A 143 10.03 -2.70 0.85
N ASN A 144 10.37 -2.07 1.98
CA ASN A 144 11.65 -2.21 2.68
C ASN A 144 11.55 -3.04 3.97
N PHE A 145 10.40 -3.69 4.22
CA PHE A 145 10.20 -4.54 5.38
C PHE A 145 11.24 -5.67 5.45
N ASP A 146 11.84 -5.81 6.64
CA ASP A 146 12.69 -6.93 7.04
C ASP A 146 12.15 -7.51 8.37
N PRO A 147 11.62 -8.75 8.37
CA PRO A 147 11.03 -9.36 9.56
C PRO A 147 12.04 -9.63 10.68
N GLU A 148 13.33 -9.74 10.35
CA GLU A 148 14.39 -10.02 11.32
C GLU A 148 15.07 -8.73 11.83
N ALA A 149 14.69 -7.57 11.29
CA ALA A 149 15.23 -6.28 11.73
C ALA A 149 14.53 -5.77 13.00
N ASP A 150 15.31 -5.08 13.84
CA ASP A 150 14.79 -4.22 14.91
C ASP A 150 14.02 -3.02 14.33
N CYS A 151 13.39 -2.23 15.20
CA CYS A 151 12.72 -0.96 14.85
C CYS A 151 13.70 0.16 14.47
N ASP A 152 14.46 -0.02 13.40
CA ASP A 152 15.51 0.89 12.93
C ASP A 152 14.95 2.11 12.16
N ASP A 153 15.22 3.30 12.70
CA ASP A 153 14.87 4.58 12.09
C ASP A 153 15.72 4.92 10.86
N ASN A 154 16.91 4.34 10.70
CA ASN A 154 17.80 4.64 9.57
C ASN A 154 17.32 3.98 8.28
N THR A 155 16.81 2.75 8.38
CA THR A 155 16.19 2.02 7.27
C THR A 155 14.67 2.14 7.24
N PHE A 156 14.08 2.96 8.13
CA PHE A 156 12.64 3.24 8.19
C PHE A 156 11.80 1.96 8.31
N GLN A 157 12.22 1.01 9.15
CA GLN A 157 11.45 -0.22 9.37
C GLN A 157 10.02 0.10 9.86
N PRO A 158 9.00 -0.72 9.54
CA PRO A 158 7.61 -0.43 9.89
C PRO A 158 7.37 -0.10 11.37
N CYS A 159 8.06 -0.78 12.30
CA CYS A 159 7.93 -0.50 13.74
C CYS A 159 8.78 0.68 14.26
N SER A 160 9.56 1.33 13.40
CA SER A 160 10.43 2.46 13.75
C SER A 160 9.63 3.71 14.14
N SER A 161 10.23 4.59 14.94
CA SER A 161 9.54 5.80 15.40
C SER A 161 9.19 6.73 14.23
N ARG A 162 10.10 6.85 13.26
CA ARG A 162 9.90 7.66 12.06
C ARG A 162 8.79 7.11 11.15
N ALA A 163 8.72 5.79 10.98
CA ALA A 163 7.67 5.17 10.16
C ALA A 163 6.27 5.41 10.75
N LEU A 164 6.11 5.23 12.07
CA LEU A 164 4.82 5.41 12.76
C LEU A 164 4.37 6.88 12.79
N ALA A 165 5.31 7.81 13.03
CA ALA A 165 5.03 9.24 12.98
C ALA A 165 4.62 9.68 11.57
N ASN A 166 5.31 9.17 10.55
CA ASN A 166 4.97 9.42 9.16
C ASN A 166 3.60 8.82 8.78
N HIS A 167 3.31 7.58 9.21
CA HIS A 167 2.02 6.94 8.99
C HIS A 167 0.86 7.81 9.48
N LYS A 168 0.97 8.31 10.72
CA LYS A 168 -0.02 9.26 11.27
C LYS A 168 -0.17 10.49 10.38
N LYS A 169 0.92 11.16 10.04
CA LYS A 169 0.88 12.41 9.25
C LYS A 169 0.29 12.22 7.86
N VAL A 170 0.66 11.13 7.17
CA VAL A 170 0.15 10.81 5.84
C VAL A 170 -1.33 10.45 5.91
N THR A 171 -1.76 9.64 6.89
CA THR A 171 -3.17 9.23 6.96
C THR A 171 -4.09 10.35 7.45
N ASP A 172 -3.61 11.20 8.37
CA ASP A 172 -4.33 12.37 8.86
C ASP A 172 -4.59 13.39 7.75
N SER A 173 -3.70 13.52 6.76
CA SER A 173 -3.89 14.48 5.64
C SER A 173 -5.10 14.15 4.76
N PHE A 174 -5.60 12.92 4.79
CA PHE A 174 -6.77 12.49 4.02
C PHE A 174 -8.08 12.56 4.78
N ARG A 175 -8.06 12.78 6.11
CA ARG A 175 -9.27 12.72 6.96
C ARG A 175 -10.32 13.75 6.56
N GLU A 176 -9.90 14.96 6.23
CA GLU A 176 -10.82 16.08 5.96
C GLU A 176 -11.12 16.27 4.47
N ILE A 177 -10.33 15.70 3.56
CA ILE A 177 -10.43 16.01 2.12
C ILE A 177 -11.35 15.05 1.36
N TYR A 178 -11.60 13.85 1.88
CA TYR A 178 -12.51 12.88 1.26
C TYR A 178 -13.82 12.78 2.02
N PRO A 179 -14.99 12.97 1.35
CA PRO A 179 -16.29 12.83 2.02
C PRO A 179 -16.53 11.48 2.70
N ILE A 180 -15.91 10.40 2.21
CA ILE A 180 -16.00 9.05 2.81
C ILE A 180 -15.36 8.96 4.20
N ASN A 181 -14.48 9.92 4.54
CA ASN A 181 -13.77 9.98 5.82
C ASN A 181 -14.48 10.90 6.85
N SER A 182 -15.64 11.46 6.50
CA SER A 182 -16.33 12.44 7.34
C SER A 182 -16.72 11.85 8.70
N GLY A 183 -16.37 12.57 9.78
CA GLY A 183 -16.69 12.18 11.16
C GLY A 183 -15.81 11.07 11.74
N MET A 184 -14.71 10.70 11.07
CA MET A 184 -13.79 9.68 11.55
C MET A 184 -12.70 10.27 12.46
N GLU A 185 -12.70 9.84 13.72
CA GLU A 185 -11.77 10.27 14.76
C GLU A 185 -10.37 9.66 14.61
N GLY A 186 -9.39 10.16 15.38
CA GLY A 186 -7.99 9.78 15.26
C GLY A 186 -7.66 8.30 15.46
N ASP A 187 -8.51 7.54 16.16
CA ASP A 187 -8.39 6.09 16.35
C ASP A 187 -9.11 5.26 15.29
N GLN A 188 -9.72 5.91 14.29
CA GLN A 188 -10.44 5.26 13.20
C GLN A 188 -9.66 5.37 11.90
N ALA A 189 -9.47 4.23 11.23
CA ALA A 189 -8.79 4.16 9.94
C ALA A 189 -9.61 4.80 8.83
N VAL A 190 -8.96 5.47 7.88
CA VAL A 190 -9.62 6.25 6.83
C VAL A 190 -9.22 5.79 5.42
N ALA A 191 -9.95 6.25 4.41
CA ALA A 191 -9.58 6.02 3.01
C ALA A 191 -8.39 6.92 2.65
N VAL A 192 -7.33 6.31 2.10
CA VAL A 192 -6.04 6.97 1.84
C VAL A 192 -5.80 7.05 0.33
N GLY A 193 -5.40 8.24 -0.15
CA GLY A 193 -5.06 8.51 -1.55
C GLY A 193 -3.56 8.44 -1.82
N ARG A 194 -3.10 9.02 -2.93
CA ARG A 194 -1.67 9.17 -3.22
C ARG A 194 -1.06 10.27 -2.37
N TYR A 195 -1.54 11.50 -2.54
CA TYR A 195 -1.17 12.69 -1.77
C TYR A 195 -2.39 13.65 -1.78
N ALA A 196 -2.45 14.59 -0.84
CA ALA A 196 -3.65 15.41 -0.62
C ALA A 196 -3.96 16.36 -1.80
N GLU A 197 -2.93 16.79 -2.53
CA GLU A 197 -3.01 17.70 -3.67
C GLU A 197 -3.32 16.97 -5.00
N ASP A 198 -3.70 15.68 -4.95
CA ASP A 198 -3.97 14.87 -6.14
C ASP A 198 -5.18 15.39 -6.93
N VAL A 199 -5.02 15.50 -8.24
CA VAL A 199 -6.07 15.90 -9.20
C VAL A 199 -6.28 14.87 -10.31
N TYR A 200 -5.51 13.77 -10.32
CA TYR A 200 -5.65 12.69 -11.29
C TYR A 200 -7.00 11.99 -11.09
N TYR A 201 -7.86 12.05 -12.10
CA TYR A 201 -9.27 11.66 -11.99
C TYR A 201 -10.00 12.31 -10.79
N GLY A 202 -9.64 13.56 -10.48
CA GLY A 202 -10.27 14.36 -9.44
C GLY A 202 -9.78 14.09 -8.02
N GLY A 203 -8.66 13.35 -7.85
CA GLY A 203 -8.06 13.10 -6.54
C GLY A 203 -8.91 12.16 -5.70
N GLN A 204 -8.63 10.87 -5.78
CA GLN A 204 -9.45 9.84 -5.14
C GLN A 204 -8.61 9.01 -4.15
N PRO A 205 -9.24 8.34 -3.17
CA PRO A 205 -8.58 7.27 -2.44
C PRO A 205 -8.10 6.16 -3.39
N TRP A 206 -6.94 5.57 -3.08
CA TRP A 206 -6.40 4.43 -3.82
C TRP A 206 -6.43 3.19 -2.93
N TYR A 207 -6.94 2.08 -3.46
CA TYR A 207 -6.98 0.81 -2.74
C TYR A 207 -5.59 0.41 -2.24
N LEU A 208 -4.56 0.53 -3.09
CA LEU A 208 -3.19 0.17 -2.71
C LEU A 208 -2.63 1.07 -1.60
N ALA A 209 -3.02 2.35 -1.55
CA ALA A 209 -2.54 3.25 -0.50
C ALA A 209 -3.22 2.95 0.83
N THR A 210 -4.54 2.68 0.78
CA THR A 210 -5.31 2.24 1.95
C THR A 210 -4.81 0.89 2.48
N PHE A 211 -4.48 -0.06 1.60
CA PHE A 211 -3.89 -1.34 2.02
C PHE A 211 -2.47 -1.19 2.54
N ALA A 212 -1.63 -0.33 1.93
CA ALA A 212 -0.28 -0.05 2.43
C ALA A 212 -0.31 0.56 3.85
N SER A 213 -1.30 1.40 4.15
CA SER A 213 -1.52 1.90 5.51
C SER A 213 -1.84 0.78 6.51
N ALA A 214 -2.54 -0.27 6.09
CA ALA A 214 -2.81 -1.44 6.94
C ALA A 214 -1.56 -2.32 7.09
N GLU A 215 -0.90 -2.63 5.98
CA GLU A 215 0.28 -3.51 5.89
C GLU A 215 1.43 -3.01 6.77
N LEU A 216 1.73 -1.70 6.73
CA LEU A 216 2.75 -1.10 7.61
C LEU A 216 2.48 -1.40 9.09
N LEU A 217 1.21 -1.35 9.53
CA LEU A 217 0.86 -1.61 10.91
C LEU A 217 0.93 -3.10 11.26
N TYR A 218 0.56 -3.99 10.34
CA TYR A 218 0.73 -5.43 10.54
C TYR A 218 2.20 -5.83 10.61
N ASP A 219 3.06 -5.26 9.77
CA ASP A 219 4.50 -5.48 9.81
C ASP A 219 5.10 -4.95 11.12
N ALA A 220 4.64 -3.78 11.58
CA ALA A 220 5.07 -3.24 12.88
C ALA A 220 4.68 -4.17 14.04
N ILE A 221 3.45 -4.69 14.04
CA ILE A 221 2.99 -5.69 15.02
C ILE A 221 3.85 -6.95 14.97
N TYR A 222 4.19 -7.42 13.77
CA TYR A 222 5.07 -8.57 13.60
C TYR A 222 6.44 -8.31 14.25
N GLN A 223 7.08 -7.17 13.95
CA GLN A 223 8.40 -6.83 14.51
C GLN A 223 8.35 -6.62 16.03
N TRP A 224 7.29 -6.03 16.60
CA TRP A 224 7.15 -5.93 18.05
C TRP A 224 7.01 -7.29 18.72
N ASN A 225 6.27 -8.22 18.10
CA ASN A 225 6.15 -9.59 18.60
C ASN A 225 7.48 -10.35 18.50
N HIS A 226 8.22 -10.16 17.40
CA HIS A 226 9.52 -10.79 17.19
C HIS A 226 10.58 -10.27 18.18
N THR A 227 10.67 -8.95 18.35
CA THR A 227 11.64 -8.31 19.26
C THR A 227 11.23 -8.37 20.73
N GLY A 228 9.95 -8.65 21.02
CA GLY A 228 9.39 -8.75 22.37
C GLY A 228 9.27 -7.41 23.10
N LYS A 229 9.37 -6.27 22.40
CA LYS A 229 9.32 -4.93 23.01
C LYS A 229 8.67 -3.89 22.09
N ILE A 230 8.08 -2.86 22.72
CA ILE A 230 7.61 -1.63 22.05
C ILE A 230 8.31 -0.46 22.73
N THR A 231 9.03 0.34 21.95
CA THR A 231 9.66 1.58 22.42
C THR A 231 8.83 2.76 21.94
N ILE A 232 8.28 3.54 22.87
CA ILE A 232 7.58 4.79 22.56
C ILE A 232 8.54 5.95 22.81
N THR A 233 8.85 6.67 21.74
CA THR A 233 9.67 7.90 21.76
C THR A 233 8.79 9.13 21.57
N ASP A 234 9.32 10.32 21.83
CA ASP A 234 8.64 11.60 21.55
C ASP A 234 8.20 11.72 20.08
N VAL A 235 8.94 11.13 19.14
CA VAL A 235 8.62 11.11 17.70
C VAL A 235 7.37 10.28 17.44
N SER A 236 7.30 9.07 18.01
CA SER A 236 6.18 8.13 17.81
C SER A 236 4.98 8.38 18.73
N LEU A 237 5.15 9.18 19.79
CA LEU A 237 4.14 9.38 20.83
C LEU A 237 2.78 9.86 20.25
N PRO A 238 2.71 10.80 19.30
CA PRO A 238 1.43 11.23 18.73
C PRO A 238 0.67 10.11 18.01
N PHE A 239 1.37 9.15 17.40
CA PHE A 239 0.76 7.97 16.79
C PHE A 239 0.10 7.09 17.84
N PHE A 240 0.83 6.78 18.92
CA PHE A 240 0.27 5.96 20.00
C PHE A 240 -0.88 6.67 20.70
N GLN A 241 -0.78 7.98 20.97
CA GLN A 241 -1.87 8.75 21.59
C GLN A 241 -3.17 8.73 20.78
N SER A 242 -3.10 8.68 19.45
CA SER A 242 -4.31 8.57 18.63
C SER A 242 -5.01 7.22 18.73
N ILE A 243 -4.30 6.13 19.06
CA ILE A 243 -4.84 4.76 19.01
C ILE A 243 -5.01 4.18 20.44
N TYR A 244 -4.35 4.77 21.43
CA TYR A 244 -4.25 4.24 22.77
C TYR A 244 -5.38 4.71 23.68
N LYS A 245 -6.26 3.77 24.06
CA LYS A 245 -7.25 3.96 25.13
C LYS A 245 -7.01 3.07 26.36
N SER A 246 -6.11 2.08 26.27
CA SER A 246 -5.82 1.10 27.33
C SER A 246 -4.47 0.38 27.08
N ALA A 247 -3.98 -0.37 28.08
CA ALA A 247 -2.68 -1.07 28.06
C ALA A 247 -2.48 -2.16 26.96
N GLN A 248 -3.45 -2.39 26.07
CA GLN A 248 -3.40 -3.40 25.01
C GLN A 248 -2.91 -2.83 23.67
N ILE A 249 -1.68 -2.30 23.62
CA ILE A 249 -1.15 -1.58 22.44
C ILE A 249 -1.26 -2.41 21.14
N ILE A 250 -0.80 -3.66 21.16
CA ILE A 250 -0.80 -4.52 19.96
C ILE A 250 -2.23 -4.76 19.45
N ALA A 251 -3.20 -5.02 20.34
CA ALA A 251 -4.59 -5.24 19.95
C ALA A 251 -5.25 -3.97 19.39
N ASN A 252 -4.93 -2.81 19.97
CA ASN A 252 -5.45 -1.52 19.49
C ASN A 252 -4.88 -1.17 18.12
N VAL A 253 -3.57 -1.34 17.91
CA VAL A 253 -2.95 -1.13 16.59
C VAL A 253 -3.47 -2.14 15.57
N GLY A 254 -3.70 -3.40 15.97
CA GLY A 254 -4.31 -4.42 15.10
C GLY A 254 -5.73 -4.05 14.67
N SER A 255 -6.55 -3.57 15.61
CA SER A 255 -7.91 -3.10 15.31
C SER A 255 -7.91 -1.87 14.39
N TYR A 256 -6.95 -0.96 14.59
CA TYR A 256 -6.75 0.19 13.71
C TYR A 256 -6.34 -0.26 12.30
N ALA A 257 -5.42 -1.22 12.17
CA ALA A 257 -5.02 -1.82 10.90
C ALA A 257 -6.21 -2.49 10.17
N ASP A 258 -7.01 -3.28 10.89
CA ASP A 258 -8.22 -3.93 10.38
C ASP A 258 -9.24 -2.90 9.85
N GLY A 259 -9.30 -1.72 10.46
CA GLY A 259 -10.11 -0.60 10.00
C GLY A 259 -9.80 -0.21 8.55
N TYR A 260 -8.54 -0.16 8.14
CA TYR A 260 -8.16 0.17 6.76
C TYR A 260 -8.65 -0.91 5.78
N LEU A 261 -8.61 -2.19 6.17
CA LEU A 261 -9.18 -3.27 5.37
C LEU A 261 -10.69 -3.09 5.22
N ASN A 262 -11.38 -2.70 6.29
CA ASN A 262 -12.83 -2.47 6.27
C ASN A 262 -13.22 -1.27 5.40
N VAL A 263 -12.46 -0.17 5.45
CA VAL A 263 -12.65 0.98 4.55
C VAL A 263 -12.51 0.56 3.08
N ALA A 264 -11.57 -0.34 2.77
CA ALA A 264 -11.36 -0.83 1.42
C ALA A 264 -12.43 -1.86 0.97
N VAL A 265 -13.20 -2.46 1.91
CA VAL A 265 -14.24 -3.44 1.58
C VAL A 265 -15.52 -2.74 1.09
N LYS A 266 -15.78 -2.95 -0.20
CA LYS A 266 -16.72 -2.27 -1.10
C LYS A 266 -18.22 -2.35 -0.77
N LEU A 267 -18.65 -2.81 0.40
CA LEU A 267 -20.08 -2.86 0.75
C LEU A 267 -20.58 -1.64 1.52
N GLY A 268 -19.73 -0.62 1.70
CA GLY A 268 -20.10 0.63 2.35
C GLY A 268 -20.13 0.55 3.87
N SER A 269 -19.52 -0.48 4.47
CA SER A 269 -19.28 -0.58 5.92
C SER A 269 -20.51 -0.33 6.82
N TRP A 270 -21.69 -0.78 6.38
CA TRP A 270 -22.99 -0.55 7.01
C TRP A 270 -23.52 0.90 6.98
N GLU A 271 -22.83 1.82 6.32
CA GLU A 271 -23.27 3.19 6.10
C GLU A 271 -24.22 3.29 4.89
N PRO A 272 -25.49 3.69 5.09
CA PRO A 272 -26.47 3.77 4.00
C PRO A 272 -26.10 4.74 2.88
N SER A 273 -25.29 5.76 3.18
CA SER A 273 -24.79 6.74 2.21
C SER A 273 -23.69 6.16 1.31
N ALA A 274 -22.93 5.18 1.80
CA ALA A 274 -21.84 4.51 1.08
C ALA A 274 -22.26 3.18 0.44
N ALA A 275 -23.51 2.75 0.68
CA ALA A 275 -24.09 1.55 0.12
C ALA A 275 -24.06 1.57 -1.42
N LYS A 276 -23.77 0.42 -2.03
CA LYS A 276 -23.69 0.31 -3.49
C LYS A 276 -25.08 0.23 -4.10
N GLN A 277 -25.39 1.14 -5.02
CA GLN A 277 -26.69 1.23 -5.68
C GLN A 277 -26.90 0.07 -6.66
N LEU A 278 -28.01 -0.66 -6.49
CA LEU A 278 -28.44 -1.66 -7.46
C LEU A 278 -29.06 -0.98 -8.70
N LYS A 279 -28.86 -1.60 -9.86
CA LYS A 279 -29.46 -1.22 -11.14
C LYS A 279 -30.84 -1.87 -11.30
N ALA A 280 -31.77 -1.10 -11.85
CA ALA A 280 -33.13 -1.54 -12.23
C ALA A 280 -33.23 -1.92 -13.72
N ASP A 281 -32.10 -2.16 -14.39
CA ASP A 281 -32.02 -2.40 -15.84
C ASP A 281 -32.79 -3.64 -16.32
N LYS A 282 -33.12 -4.55 -15.40
CA LYS A 282 -33.92 -5.76 -15.64
C LYS A 282 -35.22 -5.80 -14.83
N TYR A 283 -35.68 -4.67 -14.33
CA TYR A 283 -36.88 -4.60 -13.52
C TYR A 283 -38.14 -4.70 -14.38
N GLU A 284 -39.03 -5.63 -14.05
CA GLU A 284 -40.37 -5.74 -14.62
C GLU A 284 -41.41 -5.81 -13.49
N ALA A 285 -42.64 -5.34 -13.74
CA ALA A 285 -43.70 -5.34 -12.71
C ALA A 285 -44.03 -6.76 -12.20
N SER A 286 -43.95 -7.76 -13.09
CA SER A 286 -44.10 -9.19 -12.77
C SER A 286 -42.82 -9.82 -12.20
N CYS A 287 -41.66 -9.18 -12.38
CA CYS A 287 -40.34 -9.66 -11.95
C CYS A 287 -39.47 -8.46 -11.49
N PRO A 288 -39.63 -7.98 -10.24
CA PRO A 288 -39.00 -6.76 -9.75
C PRO A 288 -37.50 -6.97 -9.45
N LEU A 289 -36.71 -7.29 -10.47
CA LEU A 289 -35.31 -7.65 -10.36
C LEU A 289 -34.42 -6.40 -10.31
N TRP A 290 -33.60 -6.34 -9.25
CA TRP A 290 -32.54 -5.36 -9.08
C TRP A 290 -31.20 -6.10 -9.05
N SER A 291 -30.16 -5.54 -9.67
CA SER A 291 -28.87 -6.22 -9.76
C SER A 291 -27.67 -5.28 -9.67
N ILE A 292 -26.55 -5.79 -9.18
CA ILE A 292 -25.26 -5.11 -9.19
C ILE A 292 -24.16 -6.15 -9.34
N GLN A 293 -23.06 -5.76 -9.98
CA GLN A 293 -21.82 -6.53 -9.97
C GLN A 293 -20.83 -5.85 -9.04
N ILE A 294 -20.27 -6.60 -8.10
CA ILE A 294 -19.28 -6.11 -7.14
C ILE A 294 -18.10 -7.07 -7.15
N ASP A 295 -16.90 -6.54 -7.42
CA ASP A 295 -15.68 -7.34 -7.39
C ASP A 295 -15.18 -7.48 -5.95
N LEU A 296 -15.20 -8.70 -5.42
CA LEU A 296 -14.75 -9.06 -4.08
C LEU A 296 -13.62 -10.09 -4.17
N ALA A 297 -12.67 -10.03 -3.23
CA ALA A 297 -11.55 -10.97 -3.20
C ALA A 297 -12.01 -12.40 -2.87
N ALA A 298 -11.42 -13.39 -3.54
CA ALA A 298 -11.72 -14.80 -3.31
C ALA A 298 -11.42 -15.22 -1.86
N GLY A 299 -12.29 -16.07 -1.29
CA GLY A 299 -12.19 -16.55 0.10
C GLY A 299 -12.68 -15.58 1.17
N LYS A 300 -13.07 -14.35 0.83
CA LYS A 300 -13.57 -13.39 1.82
C LYS A 300 -14.99 -13.75 2.26
N LYS A 301 -15.18 -13.85 3.58
CA LYS A 301 -16.49 -13.89 4.22
C LYS A 301 -16.94 -12.47 4.52
N PHE A 302 -18.20 -12.17 4.24
CA PHE A 302 -18.80 -10.88 4.55
C PHE A 302 -20.27 -11.05 4.91
N ASP A 303 -20.77 -10.12 5.71
CA ASP A 303 -22.18 -9.97 6.01
C ASP A 303 -22.75 -8.77 5.25
N TYR A 304 -24.03 -8.83 4.89
CA TYR A 304 -24.70 -7.77 4.13
C TYR A 304 -26.20 -7.72 4.40
N ARG A 305 -26.79 -6.55 4.11
CA ARG A 305 -28.24 -6.35 3.99
C ARG A 305 -28.55 -5.46 2.79
N TYR A 306 -29.76 -5.62 2.27
CA TYR A 306 -30.35 -4.67 1.34
C TYR A 306 -31.00 -3.51 2.10
N ILE A 307 -30.90 -2.31 1.52
CA ILE A 307 -31.62 -1.12 1.96
C ILE A 307 -32.47 -0.55 0.82
N ARG A 308 -33.58 0.10 1.17
CA ARG A 308 -34.32 0.99 0.28
C ARG A 308 -34.11 2.41 0.75
N LYS A 309 -33.64 3.28 -0.14
CA LYS A 309 -33.50 4.71 0.12
C LYS A 309 -34.54 5.46 -0.71
N SER A 310 -35.36 6.25 -0.04
CA SER A 310 -36.36 7.13 -0.68
C SER A 310 -35.71 8.47 -1.07
N ASP A 311 -36.35 9.20 -2.00
CA ASP A 311 -35.83 10.50 -2.48
C ASP A 311 -35.74 11.57 -1.39
N ASP A 312 -36.53 11.43 -0.33
CA ASP A 312 -36.48 12.27 0.88
C ASP A 312 -35.38 11.88 1.87
N GLY A 313 -34.51 10.92 1.50
CA GLY A 313 -33.39 10.46 2.30
C GLY A 313 -33.73 9.36 3.31
N ARG A 314 -35.00 8.95 3.43
CA ARG A 314 -35.42 7.88 4.36
C ARG A 314 -34.82 6.54 3.95
N VAL A 315 -34.19 5.86 4.90
CA VAL A 315 -33.58 4.52 4.72
C VAL A 315 -34.41 3.47 5.44
N VAL A 316 -34.78 2.41 4.72
CA VAL A 316 -35.45 1.22 5.28
C VAL A 316 -34.55 0.02 5.04
N TRP A 317 -34.22 -0.69 6.11
CA TRP A 317 -33.46 -1.94 6.07
C TRP A 317 -34.39 -3.13 5.83
N GLU A 318 -33.94 -4.15 5.09
CA GLU A 318 -34.63 -5.46 5.06
C GLU A 318 -34.65 -6.07 6.46
N SER A 319 -35.56 -6.99 6.79
CA SER A 319 -35.66 -7.57 8.15
C SER A 319 -34.46 -8.45 8.57
N ASP A 320 -34.28 -8.62 9.89
CA ASP A 320 -33.23 -9.48 10.47
C ASP A 320 -33.48 -10.98 10.21
N PRO A 321 -32.44 -11.84 10.21
CA PRO A 321 -31.03 -11.54 10.48
C PRO A 321 -30.24 -11.08 9.25
N ASN A 322 -29.04 -10.52 9.48
CA ASN A 322 -28.04 -10.24 8.44
C ASN A 322 -27.82 -11.47 7.52
N ARG A 323 -27.56 -11.22 6.25
CA ARG A 323 -27.12 -12.25 5.31
C ARG A 323 -25.62 -12.41 5.43
N SER A 324 -25.12 -13.64 5.31
CA SER A 324 -23.69 -13.95 5.33
C SER A 324 -23.33 -14.70 4.06
N TYR A 325 -22.20 -14.35 3.44
CA TYR A 325 -21.69 -15.03 2.26
C TYR A 325 -20.16 -15.13 2.28
N THR A 326 -19.63 -16.23 1.77
CA THR A 326 -18.19 -16.44 1.59
C THR A 326 -17.89 -16.58 0.10
N VAL A 327 -17.07 -15.68 -0.44
CA VAL A 327 -16.61 -15.73 -1.84
C VAL A 327 -15.83 -17.03 -2.04
N PRO A 328 -16.18 -17.90 -3.01
CA PRO A 328 -15.47 -19.15 -3.23
C PRO A 328 -13.99 -18.92 -3.58
N LYS A 329 -13.09 -19.69 -2.96
CA LYS A 329 -11.66 -19.73 -3.29
C LYS A 329 -11.37 -20.93 -4.18
N LYS A 330 -11.86 -20.90 -5.43
CA LYS A 330 -11.65 -21.96 -6.43
C LYS A 330 -11.08 -21.35 -7.72
N CYS A 331 -10.07 -22.00 -8.28
CA CYS A 331 -9.50 -21.61 -9.58
C CYS A 331 -10.58 -21.72 -10.68
N GLY A 332 -10.55 -20.80 -11.65
CA GLY A 332 -11.47 -20.80 -12.81
C GLY A 332 -12.84 -20.15 -12.57
N VAL A 333 -13.14 -19.64 -11.38
CA VAL A 333 -14.37 -18.88 -11.11
C VAL A 333 -14.07 -17.38 -11.18
N SER A 334 -14.52 -16.72 -12.25
CA SER A 334 -14.36 -15.27 -12.46
C SER A 334 -15.59 -14.44 -12.10
N SER A 335 -16.77 -15.08 -11.95
CA SER A 335 -18.00 -14.43 -11.54
C SER A 335 -18.96 -15.43 -10.90
N LEU A 336 -19.82 -14.94 -10.00
CA LEU A 336 -20.87 -15.74 -9.37
C LEU A 336 -22.08 -14.85 -9.07
N VAL A 337 -23.28 -15.42 -9.18
CA VAL A 337 -24.54 -14.70 -8.97
C VAL A 337 -25.17 -15.10 -7.64
N LEU A 338 -25.27 -14.15 -6.71
CA LEU A 338 -26.13 -14.28 -5.53
C LEU A 338 -27.55 -13.88 -5.88
N LYS A 339 -28.50 -14.81 -5.71
CA LYS A 339 -29.94 -14.54 -5.83
C LYS A 339 -30.54 -14.37 -4.45
N SER A 340 -31.37 -13.36 -4.26
CA SER A 340 -32.01 -13.06 -2.97
C SER A 340 -33.36 -12.36 -3.20
N THR A 341 -34.26 -12.54 -2.24
CA THR A 341 -35.55 -11.83 -2.18
C THR A 341 -35.55 -10.94 -0.95
N TRP A 342 -36.08 -9.72 -1.06
CA TRP A 342 -36.24 -8.79 0.07
C TRP A 342 -36.97 -9.46 1.23
N ARG A 343 -36.48 -9.27 2.46
CA ARG A 343 -37.04 -9.84 3.69
C ARG A 343 -37.82 -8.82 4.51
#